data_AF-A0A1M4DXU7-F1
#
_entry.id   AF-A0A1M4DXU7-F1
#
_cell.length_a   1.000
_cell.length_b   1.000
_cell.length_c   1.000
_cell.angle_alpha   90.00
_cell.angle_beta   90.00
_cell.angle_gamma   90.00
#
_symmetry.space_group_name_H-M   'P 1'
#
loop_
_entity.id
_entity.type
_entity.pdbx_description
1 polymer ?
#
loop_
_entity_poly.entity_id
_entity_poly.type
_entity_poly.pdbx_seq_one_letter_code
_entity_poly.pdbx_strand_id
1 'polypeptide(L)'
;MRLPRSFSGWTIAVFGFLAFALGLLGLISPDTLLAMLGFEVLDVRPAGDYTLVYMAASSMAAVNMGVYYLFAASHDYTPFFRWTVPFRLVTFAVFTTLVLTGAAPGKFFGVGLWEGLGAVITGFALWREGKLLPSRQSANAA
;
A
#
# COMPACT_ATOMS: atom_id res chain seq x y z
N MET A 1 -4.65 -19.03 9.06
CA MET A 1 -3.65 -18.54 8.08
C MET A 1 -2.28 -19.04 8.52
N ARG A 2 -1.42 -19.47 7.59
CA ARG A 2 -0.02 -19.85 7.92
C ARG A 2 0.84 -18.59 8.02
N LEU A 3 1.82 -18.58 8.91
CA LEU A 3 2.77 -17.46 9.04
C LEU A 3 3.74 -17.43 7.85
N PRO A 4 4.21 -16.24 7.41
CA PRO A 4 5.20 -16.12 6.34
C PRO A 4 6.51 -16.83 6.71
N ARG A 5 7.15 -17.48 5.73
CA ARG A 5 8.41 -18.21 5.96
C ARG A 5 9.63 -17.47 5.45
N SER A 6 9.44 -16.46 4.60
CA SER A 6 10.52 -15.64 4.04
C SER A 6 10.54 -14.23 4.65
N PHE A 7 11.70 -13.58 4.60
CA PHE A 7 11.84 -12.19 5.05
C PHE A 7 11.00 -11.28 4.15
N SER A 8 11.01 -11.51 2.84
CA SER A 8 10.12 -10.81 1.88
C SER A 8 8.63 -11.06 2.16
N GLY A 9 8.24 -12.27 2.60
CA GLY A 9 6.88 -12.56 3.03
C GLY A 9 6.47 -11.77 4.27
N TRP A 10 7.36 -11.60 5.24
CA TRP A 10 7.09 -10.78 6.43
C TRP A 10 6.93 -9.29 6.12
N THR A 11 7.72 -8.72 5.20
CA THR A 11 7.55 -7.31 4.81
C THR A 11 6.18 -7.08 4.18
N ILE A 12 5.72 -8.02 3.35
CA ILE A 12 4.40 -7.98 2.73
C ILE A 12 3.28 -8.21 3.74
N ALA A 13 3.46 -9.11 4.72
CA ALA A 13 2.47 -9.35 5.76
C ALA A 13 2.23 -8.10 6.63
N VAL A 14 3.29 -7.42 7.06
CA VAL A 14 3.19 -6.17 7.84
C VAL A 14 2.49 -5.10 7.02
N PHE A 15 2.89 -4.93 5.76
CA PHE A 15 2.27 -3.95 4.88
C PHE A 15 0.78 -4.26 4.63
N GLY A 16 0.44 -5.53 4.38
CA GLY A 16 -0.94 -5.99 4.21
C GLY A 16 -1.80 -5.78 5.44
N PHE A 17 -1.27 -6.08 6.62
CA PHE A 17 -1.98 -5.83 7.88
C PHE A 17 -2.26 -4.34 8.09
N LEU A 18 -1.27 -3.47 7.85
CA LEU A 18 -1.44 -2.03 7.99
C LEU A 18 -2.45 -1.47 6.96
N ALA A 19 -2.39 -1.91 5.71
CA ALA A 19 -3.36 -1.53 4.68
C ALA A 19 -4.78 -1.96 5.06
N PHE A 20 -4.93 -3.17 5.59
CA PHE A 20 -6.21 -3.67 6.09
C PHE A 20 -6.73 -2.83 7.27
N ALA A 21 -5.90 -2.59 8.29
CA ALA A 21 -6.28 -1.84 9.47
C ALA A 21 -6.64 -0.38 9.15
N LEU A 22 -5.84 0.29 8.32
CA LEU A 22 -6.12 1.65 7.87
C LEU A 22 -7.35 1.72 6.96
N GLY A 23 -7.56 0.70 6.12
CA GLY A 23 -8.80 0.57 5.34
C GLY A 23 -10.03 0.44 6.23
N LEU A 24 -9.98 -0.38 7.29
CA LEU A 24 -11.06 -0.45 8.26
C LEU A 24 -11.26 0.87 9.01
N LEU A 25 -10.18 1.56 9.40
CA LEU A 25 -10.25 2.87 10.01
C LEU A 25 -10.96 3.87 9.09
N GLY A 26 -10.65 3.89 7.80
CA GLY A 26 -11.29 4.78 6.83
C GLY A 26 -12.77 4.47 6.58
N LEU A 27 -13.19 3.22 6.73
CA LEU A 27 -14.61 2.83 6.67
C LEU A 27 -15.39 3.20 7.94
N ILE A 28 -14.77 3.07 9.11
CA ILE A 28 -15.41 3.30 10.42
C ILE A 28 -15.37 4.79 10.81
N SER A 29 -14.25 5.46 10.55
CA SER A 29 -13.97 6.83 10.95
C SER A 29 -13.18 7.56 9.84
N PRO A 30 -13.85 7.90 8.72
CA PRO A 30 -13.20 8.53 7.57
C PRO A 30 -12.56 9.88 7.93
N ASP A 31 -13.19 10.66 8.83
CA ASP A 31 -12.66 11.96 9.26
C ASP A 31 -11.33 11.83 10.02
N THR A 32 -11.18 10.80 10.85
CA THR A 32 -9.90 10.52 11.52
C THR A 32 -8.82 10.21 10.50
N LEU A 33 -9.12 9.40 9.48
CA LEU A 33 -8.16 9.06 8.44
C LEU A 33 -7.80 10.29 7.58
N LEU A 34 -8.78 11.11 7.22
CA LEU A 34 -8.56 12.39 6.51
C LEU A 34 -7.63 13.30 7.32
N ALA A 35 -7.88 13.49 8.61
CA ALA A 35 -7.05 14.31 9.48
C ALA A 35 -5.61 13.75 9.62
N MET A 36 -5.45 12.43 9.72
CA MET A 36 -4.13 11.78 9.76
C MET A 36 -3.33 12.04 8.48
N LEU A 37 -3.99 12.01 7.33
CA LEU A 37 -3.41 12.32 6.03
C LEU A 37 -3.17 13.82 5.83
N GLY A 38 -3.69 14.67 6.73
CA GLY A 38 -3.55 16.12 6.72
C GLY A 38 -4.58 16.84 5.86
N PHE A 39 -5.65 16.17 5.46
CA PHE A 39 -6.80 16.81 4.81
C PHE A 39 -7.65 17.55 5.84
N GLU A 40 -8.33 18.59 5.37
CA GLU A 40 -9.32 19.30 6.15
C GLU A 40 -10.58 18.43 6.34
N VAL A 41 -11.08 18.39 7.57
CA VAL A 41 -12.33 17.73 7.91
C VAL A 41 -13.40 18.82 7.99
N LEU A 42 -14.42 18.71 7.15
CA LEU A 42 -15.51 19.67 7.08
C LEU A 42 -16.68 19.18 7.95
N ASP A 43 -17.11 20.02 8.89
CA ASP A 43 -18.30 19.75 9.73
C ASP A 43 -19.59 19.74 8.90
N VAL A 44 -19.67 20.62 7.90
CA VAL A 44 -20.79 20.71 6.96
C VAL A 44 -20.25 20.59 5.54
N ARG A 45 -20.67 19.55 4.83
CA ARG A 45 -20.24 19.29 3.45
C ARG A 45 -21.26 19.86 2.45
N PRO A 46 -20.82 20.64 1.45
CA PRO A 46 -21.72 21.19 0.44
C PRO A 46 -22.28 20.09 -0.45
N ALA A 47 -23.41 20.37 -1.11
CA ALA A 47 -23.97 19.47 -2.10
C ALA A 47 -22.96 19.21 -3.25
N GLY A 48 -22.74 17.94 -3.58
CA GLY A 48 -21.75 17.53 -4.58
C GLY A 48 -20.35 17.24 -4.01
N ASP A 49 -20.12 17.41 -2.70
CA ASP A 49 -18.92 16.87 -2.05
C ASP A 49 -19.04 15.35 -1.92
N TYR A 50 -18.27 14.63 -2.75
CA TYR A 50 -18.18 13.16 -2.74
C TYR A 50 -16.94 12.64 -2.03
N THR A 51 -16.22 13.47 -1.27
CA THR A 51 -14.98 13.10 -0.57
C THR A 51 -15.17 11.86 0.30
N LEU A 52 -16.25 11.79 1.08
CA LEU A 52 -16.53 10.63 1.93
C LEU A 52 -16.87 9.36 1.13
N VAL A 53 -17.50 9.50 -0.03
CA VAL A 53 -17.80 8.36 -0.92
C VAL A 53 -16.50 7.82 -1.52
N TYR A 54 -15.63 8.70 -2.02
CA TYR A 54 -14.31 8.31 -2.51
C TYR A 54 -13.42 7.78 -1.38
N MET A 55 -13.54 8.30 -0.16
CA MET A 55 -12.84 7.79 1.01
C MET A 55 -13.30 6.38 1.35
N ALA A 56 -14.61 6.11 1.36
CA ALA A 56 -15.15 4.78 1.59
C ALA A 56 -14.71 3.79 0.49
N ALA A 57 -14.78 4.19 -0.79
CA ALA A 57 -14.33 3.36 -1.91
C ALA A 57 -12.83 3.03 -1.81
N SER A 58 -12.00 4.04 -1.53
CA SER A 58 -10.55 3.89 -1.36
C SER A 58 -10.20 3.04 -0.14
N SER A 59 -10.96 3.19 0.95
CA SER A 59 -10.80 2.40 2.18
C SER A 59 -11.14 0.95 1.96
N MET A 60 -12.24 0.66 1.26
CA MET A 60 -12.62 -0.71 0.89
C MET A 60 -11.57 -1.36 -0.03
N ALA A 61 -11.03 -0.60 -0.99
CA ALA A 61 -9.93 -1.08 -1.82
C ALA A 61 -8.68 -1.42 -0.98
N ALA A 62 -8.34 -0.60 0.02
CA ALA A 62 -7.24 -0.87 0.95
C ALA A 62 -7.48 -2.12 1.80
N VAL A 63 -8.71 -2.34 2.28
CA VAL A 63 -9.12 -3.58 2.98
C VAL A 63 -8.87 -4.80 2.08
N ASN A 64 -9.37 -4.78 0.85
CA ASN A 64 -9.21 -5.89 -0.09
C ASN A 64 -7.73 -6.18 -0.40
N MET A 65 -6.95 -5.13 -0.70
CA MET A 65 -5.52 -5.27 -0.95
C MET A 65 -4.76 -5.79 0.27
N GLY A 66 -5.13 -5.35 1.48
CA GLY A 66 -4.57 -5.86 2.73
C GLY A 66 -4.80 -7.37 2.89
N VAL A 67 -6.01 -7.84 2.61
CA VAL A 67 -6.33 -9.28 2.62
C VAL A 67 -5.53 -10.04 1.56
N TYR A 68 -5.43 -9.51 0.33
CA TYR A 68 -4.63 -10.15 -0.72
C TYR A 68 -3.15 -10.24 -0.35
N TYR A 69 -2.59 -9.21 0.28
CA TYR A 69 -1.20 -9.20 0.74
C TYR A 69 -0.98 -10.23 1.85
N LEU A 70 -1.87 -10.31 2.83
CA LEU A 70 -1.80 -11.33 3.89
C LEU A 70 -1.91 -12.75 3.32
N PHE A 71 -2.80 -12.97 2.35
CA PHE A 71 -2.94 -14.27 1.69
C PHE A 71 -1.69 -14.63 0.88
N ALA A 72 -1.16 -13.69 0.09
CA ALA A 72 0.07 -13.87 -0.67
C ALA A 72 1.27 -14.15 0.25
N ALA A 73 1.38 -13.43 1.37
CA ALA A 73 2.40 -13.64 2.39
C ALA A 73 2.30 -15.03 3.02
N SER A 74 1.09 -15.49 3.33
CA SER A 74 0.87 -16.82 3.93
C SER A 74 1.23 -18.00 3.00
N HIS A 75 1.30 -17.75 1.69
CA HIS A 75 1.72 -18.72 0.67
C HIS A 75 3.11 -18.44 0.08
N ASP A 76 3.85 -17.46 0.61
CA ASP A 76 5.14 -17.00 0.08
C ASP A 76 5.11 -16.78 -1.46
N TYR A 77 4.01 -16.20 -1.96
CA TYR A 77 3.77 -16.00 -3.40
C TYR A 77 4.69 -14.91 -3.97
N THR A 78 5.93 -15.32 -4.22
CA THR A 78 7.05 -14.45 -4.60
C THR A 78 6.82 -13.64 -5.89
N PRO A 79 6.18 -14.17 -6.95
CA PRO A 79 5.86 -13.38 -8.15
C PRO A 79 5.09 -12.09 -7.82
N PHE A 80 4.15 -12.17 -6.88
CA PHE A 80 3.38 -11.02 -6.44
C PHE A 80 4.22 -10.02 -5.65
N PHE A 81 5.06 -10.50 -4.72
CA PHE A 81 5.96 -9.63 -3.93
C PHE A 81 6.84 -8.77 -4.83
N ARG A 82 7.35 -9.34 -5.92
CA ARG A 82 8.19 -8.62 -6.87
C ARG A 82 7.45 -7.53 -7.61
N TRP A 83 6.19 -7.74 -7.97
CA TRP A 83 5.37 -6.71 -8.58
C TRP A 83 5.02 -5.59 -7.60
N THR A 84 4.95 -5.87 -6.30
CA THR A 84 4.72 -4.79 -5.33
C THR A 84 5.83 -3.74 -5.35
N VAL A 85 7.08 -4.11 -5.63
CA VAL A 85 8.22 -3.15 -5.63
C VAL A 85 8.03 -2.02 -6.65
N PRO A 86 7.90 -2.27 -7.97
CA PRO A 86 7.70 -1.20 -8.94
C PRO A 86 6.38 -0.45 -8.73
N PHE A 87 5.29 -1.13 -8.37
CA PHE A 87 4.02 -0.42 -8.11
C PHE A 87 4.12 0.55 -6.94
N ARG A 88 4.79 0.17 -5.85
CA ARG A 88 4.99 1.06 -4.70
C ARG A 88 5.94 2.21 -5.02
N LEU A 89 6.94 2.01 -5.88
CA LEU A 89 7.76 3.11 -6.40
C LEU A 89 6.95 4.08 -7.26
N VAL A 90 6.03 3.57 -8.08
CA VAL A 90 5.09 4.42 -8.85
C VAL A 90 4.19 5.20 -7.89
N THR A 91 3.63 4.57 -6.87
CA THR A 91 2.82 5.26 -5.85
C THR A 91 3.62 6.33 -5.12
N PHE A 92 4.86 6.03 -4.72
CA PHE A 92 5.78 7.02 -4.14
C PHE A 92 5.97 8.23 -5.07
N ALA A 93 6.25 7.99 -6.35
CA ALA A 93 6.45 9.06 -7.33
C ALA A 93 5.19 9.91 -7.51
N VAL A 94 4.01 9.29 -7.63
CA VAL A 94 2.73 9.98 -7.80
C VAL A 94 2.39 10.80 -6.56
N PHE A 95 2.44 10.22 -5.36
CA PHE A 95 2.10 10.93 -4.13
C PHE A 95 3.08 12.05 -3.80
N THR A 96 4.37 11.84 -4.05
CA THR A 96 5.37 12.90 -3.92
C THR A 96 5.09 14.04 -4.90
N THR A 97 4.77 13.72 -6.16
CA THR A 97 4.41 14.73 -7.16
C THR A 97 3.19 15.53 -6.74
N LEU A 98 2.13 14.90 -6.23
CA LEU A 98 0.92 15.59 -5.76
C LEU A 98 1.23 16.58 -4.63
N VAL A 99 2.14 16.25 -3.72
CA VAL A 99 2.56 17.17 -2.66
C VAL A 99 3.40 18.31 -3.22
N LEU A 100 4.36 18.00 -4.11
CA LEU A 100 5.24 19.01 -4.72
C LEU A 100 4.49 20.01 -5.60
N THR A 101 3.40 19.60 -6.25
CA THR A 101 2.55 20.48 -7.07
C THR A 101 1.49 21.23 -6.24
N GLY A 102 1.40 20.97 -4.94
CA GLY A 102 0.39 21.56 -4.05
C GLY A 102 -1.02 20.98 -4.20
N ALA A 103 -1.18 19.89 -4.97
CA ALA A 103 -2.46 19.18 -5.12
C ALA A 103 -2.84 18.35 -3.88
N ALA A 104 -1.89 18.04 -3.00
CA ALA A 104 -2.09 17.33 -1.74
C ALA A 104 -1.39 18.04 -0.57
N PRO A 105 -1.90 17.91 0.67
CA PRO A 105 -1.31 18.53 1.84
C PRO A 105 0.08 17.95 2.15
N GLY A 106 0.97 18.75 2.74
CA GLY A 106 2.35 18.33 3.02
C GLY A 106 2.47 17.06 3.89
N LYS A 107 1.55 16.85 4.85
CA LYS A 107 1.50 15.63 5.66
C LYS A 107 1.29 14.36 4.82
N PHE A 108 0.64 14.47 3.66
CA PHE A 108 0.40 13.36 2.74
C PHE A 108 1.70 12.78 2.17
N PHE A 109 2.80 13.56 2.17
CA PHE A 109 4.12 13.05 1.79
C PHE A 109 4.56 11.87 2.64
N GLY A 110 4.10 11.78 3.90
CA GLY A 110 4.36 10.64 4.77
C GLY A 110 3.90 9.31 4.14
N VAL A 111 2.78 9.31 3.42
CA VAL A 111 2.29 8.13 2.69
C VAL A 111 3.22 7.78 1.54
N GLY A 112 3.63 8.77 0.74
CA GLY A 112 4.60 8.57 -0.33
C GLY A 112 5.90 7.94 0.21
N LEU A 113 6.48 8.55 1.25
CA LEU A 113 7.70 8.05 1.88
C LEU A 113 7.54 6.62 2.40
N TRP A 114 6.39 6.30 2.99
CA TRP A 114 6.07 4.94 3.44
C TRP A 114 6.07 3.93 2.29
N GLU A 115 5.48 4.29 1.14
CA GLU A 115 5.50 3.48 -0.07
C GLU A 115 6.93 3.25 -0.59
N GLY A 116 7.71 4.33 -0.69
CA GLY A 116 9.09 4.26 -1.16
C GLY A 116 9.98 3.40 -0.25
N LEU A 117 9.94 3.64 1.07
CA LEU A 117 10.72 2.88 2.04
C LEU A 117 10.34 1.40 2.03
N GLY A 118 9.05 1.09 2.00
CA GLY A 118 8.62 -0.31 1.96
C GLY A 118 8.93 -0.99 0.63
N ALA A 119 8.95 -0.27 -0.50
CA ALA A 119 9.43 -0.79 -1.77
C ALA A 119 10.91 -1.16 -1.69
N VAL A 120 11.75 -0.29 -1.12
CA VAL A 120 13.19 -0.54 -0.91
C VAL A 120 13.41 -1.73 0.02
N ILE A 121 12.70 -1.79 1.15
CA ILE A 121 12.84 -2.89 2.12
C ILE A 121 12.42 -4.24 1.50
N THR A 122 11.28 -4.31 0.81
CA THR A 122 10.82 -5.53 0.14
C THR A 122 11.74 -5.91 -1.03
N GLY A 123 12.19 -4.94 -1.83
CA GLY A 123 13.14 -5.17 -2.92
C GLY A 123 14.47 -5.71 -2.40
N PHE A 124 15.00 -5.15 -1.31
CA PHE A 124 16.19 -5.64 -0.64
C PHE A 124 16.00 -7.05 -0.07
N ALA A 125 14.83 -7.33 0.54
CA ALA A 125 14.51 -8.66 1.03
C ALA A 125 14.50 -9.71 -0.09
N LEU A 126 13.86 -9.39 -1.22
CA LEU A 126 13.83 -10.26 -2.41
C LEU A 126 15.22 -10.44 -3.03
N TRP A 127 16.04 -9.39 -3.06
CA TRP A 127 17.42 -9.45 -3.54
C TRP A 127 18.27 -10.36 -2.67
N ARG A 128 18.21 -10.19 -1.34
CA ARG A 128 18.94 -11.03 -0.37
C ARG A 128 18.56 -12.50 -0.46
N GLU A 129 17.30 -12.79 -0.79
CA GLU A 129 16.80 -14.15 -0.98
C GLU A 129 17.10 -14.73 -2.38
N GLY A 130 17.72 -13.98 -3.29
CA GLY A 130 17.97 -14.41 -4.66
C GLY A 130 16.70 -14.53 -5.52
N LYS A 131 15.61 -13.88 -5.11
CA LYS A 131 14.26 -14.03 -5.69
C LYS A 131 13.76 -12.82 -6.47
N LEU A 132 14.57 -11.75 -6.55
CA LEU A 132 14.18 -10.50 -7.20
C LEU A 132 13.92 -10.67 -8.71
N LEU A 133 14.72 -11.50 -9.39
CA LEU A 133 14.60 -11.79 -10.82
C LEU A 133 14.00 -13.19 -11.05
N PRO A 134 13.28 -13.44 -12.17
CA PRO A 134 12.67 -14.75 -12.39
C PRO A 134 13.82 -15.72 -12.64
N SER A 135 13.77 -16.89 -12.01
CA SER A 135 14.69 -17.96 -12.38
C SER A 135 14.49 -18.29 -13.87
N ARG A 136 15.58 -18.52 -14.61
CA ARG A 136 15.54 -18.78 -16.07
C ARG A 136 14.59 -19.92 -16.46
N GLN A 137 14.34 -20.87 -15.55
CA GLN A 137 13.38 -21.96 -15.74
C GLN A 137 11.91 -21.50 -15.81
N SER A 138 11.54 -20.43 -15.10
CA SER A 138 10.19 -19.88 -15.12
C SER A 138 9.91 -19.03 -16.37
N ALA A 139 10.96 -18.49 -17.01
CA ALA A 139 10.84 -17.66 -18.21
C ALA A 139 10.55 -18.49 -19.49
N ASN A 140 10.87 -19.78 -19.49
CA ASN A 140 10.62 -20.70 -20.62
C ASN A 140 9.27 -21.43 -20.53
N ALA A 141 8.50 -21.21 -19.47
CA ALA A 141 7.22 -21.88 -19.21
C ALA A 141 6.00 -20.93 -19.38
N ALA A 142 6.23 -19.70 -19.85
CA ALA A 142 5.23 -18.68 -20.18
C ALA A 142 5.25 -18.40 -21.69
#